data_AF-A0A368LHP0-F1
#
_entry.id   AF-A0A368LHP0-F1
#
_cell.length_a   1.000
_cell.length_b   1.000
_cell.length_c   1.000
_cell.angle_alpha   90.00
_cell.angle_beta   90.00
_cell.angle_gamma   90.00
#
_symmetry.space_group_name_H-M   'P 1'
#
loop_
_entity.id
_entity.type
_entity.pdbx_description
1 polymer ?
#
loop_
_entity_poly.entity_id
_entity_poly.type
_entity_poly.pdbx_seq_one_letter_code
_entity_poly.pdbx_strand_id
1 'polypeptide(L)'
;MSHLKLSFTFVTLSLFAVSASSWAAKPNDWFTEKSSLTNAHKTLLEGDLEQSFHSMIQTWQKEPKEHIKNHLDNLLTKALDKDCGRSFDGSGFPSWLEKVTIQRQTIQSPGRLNYRLRILVQSNHRLDDVTFTKWPDLTLINKVGLVENKERNHWLYSNRIDMNAQIDSGLYKFKLIDEAGEEWENWVILSKPNNKQTVRWNSKDTWVVDKIGLLNRFCPLPVLEVSLYGNVSGEYTEVWKKEYETDYPESVSNVALPPNRYLLGVSITHKRWQGLMTIEDKQIINKAYDISD
;
A
#
# COMPACT_ATOMS: atom_id res chain seq x y z
N MET A 1 -32.71 82.21 52.38
CA MET A 1 -31.65 82.02 51.37
C MET A 1 -31.58 80.51 51.15
N SER A 2 -32.03 79.92 50.04
CA SER A 2 -31.67 80.17 48.62
C SER A 2 -30.17 79.91 48.38
N HIS A 3 -29.70 79.17 47.37
CA HIS A 3 -30.34 78.20 46.45
C HIS A 3 -29.51 76.86 46.54
N LEU A 4 -29.55 75.82 45.68
CA LEU A 4 -30.17 75.55 44.37
C LEU A 4 -30.37 74.02 44.22
N LYS A 5 -31.10 73.56 43.18
CA LYS A 5 -31.04 72.18 42.68
C LYS A 5 -30.18 72.13 41.41
N LEU A 6 -29.49 71.03 41.13
CA LEU A 6 -29.24 70.64 39.74
C LEU A 6 -29.41 69.13 39.56
N SER A 7 -30.27 68.77 38.61
CA SER A 7 -30.45 67.42 38.10
C SER A 7 -29.86 67.39 36.70
N PHE A 8 -29.01 66.43 36.39
CA PHE A 8 -28.73 66.06 35.01
C PHE A 8 -28.65 64.56 34.83
N THR A 9 -29.71 64.04 34.22
CA THR A 9 -29.77 62.78 33.50
C THR A 9 -28.64 62.72 32.46
N PHE A 10 -27.90 61.62 32.41
CA PHE A 10 -27.14 61.25 31.21
C PHE A 10 -27.40 59.79 30.81
N VAL A 11 -28.29 59.69 29.82
CA VAL A 11 -28.37 58.70 28.74
C VAL A 11 -27.47 57.46 28.85
N THR A 12 -28.13 56.31 28.93
CA THR A 12 -27.59 54.98 28.64
C THR A 12 -26.89 54.94 27.27
N LEU A 13 -25.59 54.66 27.23
CA LEU A 13 -24.92 54.18 26.02
C LEU A 13 -24.68 52.67 26.15
N SER A 14 -25.73 51.90 25.85
CA SER A 14 -25.64 50.45 25.69
C SER A 14 -24.71 50.16 24.52
N LEU A 15 -23.46 49.76 24.80
CA LEU A 15 -22.62 49.16 23.78
C LEU A 15 -23.32 47.87 23.34
N PHE A 16 -23.88 47.88 22.13
CA PHE A 16 -24.26 46.67 21.44
C PHE A 16 -22.99 45.86 21.24
N ALA A 17 -22.77 44.88 22.12
CA ALA A 17 -22.03 43.68 21.77
C ALA A 17 -22.83 42.99 20.68
N VAL A 18 -22.68 43.47 19.44
CA VAL A 18 -23.16 42.79 18.24
C VAL A 18 -22.49 41.44 18.29
N SER A 19 -23.31 40.42 18.56
CA SER A 19 -22.89 39.04 18.48
C SER A 19 -22.22 38.85 17.13
N ALA A 20 -20.91 38.60 17.17
CA ALA A 20 -20.21 37.99 16.06
C ALA A 20 -20.82 36.59 15.93
N SER A 21 -21.97 36.54 15.24
CA SER A 21 -22.51 35.31 14.70
C SER A 21 -21.41 34.81 13.79
N SER A 22 -20.67 33.83 14.28
CA SER A 22 -19.81 33.02 13.46
C SER A 22 -20.74 32.30 12.50
N TRP A 23 -20.92 32.89 11.31
CA TRP A 23 -21.44 32.21 10.14
C TRP A 23 -20.38 31.20 9.74
N ALA A 24 -20.23 30.15 10.55
CA ALA A 24 -19.67 28.90 10.12
C ALA A 24 -20.53 28.49 8.93
N ALA A 25 -19.97 28.67 7.72
CA ALA A 25 -20.60 28.21 6.51
C ALA A 25 -20.92 26.73 6.75
N LYS A 26 -22.22 26.38 6.79
CA LYS A 26 -22.62 24.99 6.85
C LYS A 26 -21.90 24.30 5.68
N PRO A 27 -21.15 23.21 5.90
CA PRO A 27 -20.62 22.45 4.79
C PRO A 27 -21.82 22.11 3.90
N ASN A 28 -21.77 22.54 2.63
CA ASN A 28 -22.86 22.33 1.70
C ASN A 28 -23.16 20.83 1.71
N ASP A 29 -24.39 20.45 2.08
CA ASP A 29 -24.76 19.04 2.13
C ASP A 29 -25.09 18.57 0.70
N TRP A 30 -24.04 18.54 -0.14
CA TRP A 30 -24.04 18.08 -1.53
C TRP A 30 -24.45 16.60 -1.65
N PHE A 31 -24.55 15.89 -0.53
CA PHE A 31 -24.88 14.49 -0.42
C PHE A 31 -26.17 14.30 0.39
N THR A 32 -27.26 13.97 -0.30
CA THR A 32 -28.57 13.71 0.32
C THR A 32 -28.67 12.31 0.94
N GLU A 33 -27.88 11.35 0.45
CA GLU A 33 -27.86 9.97 0.94
C GLU A 33 -26.84 9.75 2.06
N LYS A 34 -27.28 9.09 3.14
CA LYS A 34 -26.44 8.74 4.30
C LYS A 34 -25.94 7.30 4.23
N SER A 35 -25.19 6.96 3.18
CA SER A 35 -24.52 5.66 3.05
C SER A 35 -23.04 5.75 3.42
N SER A 36 -22.41 4.63 3.79
CA SER A 36 -20.96 4.57 4.06
C SER A 36 -20.14 4.91 2.80
N LEU A 37 -20.63 4.56 1.61
CA LEU A 37 -20.01 4.96 0.35
C LEU A 37 -20.09 6.47 0.14
N THR A 38 -21.25 7.06 0.40
CA THR A 38 -21.48 8.50 0.27
C THR A 38 -20.60 9.28 1.27
N ASN A 39 -20.44 8.75 2.49
CA ASN A 39 -19.54 9.32 3.48
C ASN A 39 -18.07 9.24 3.06
N ALA A 40 -17.64 8.14 2.42
CA ALA A 40 -16.29 8.01 1.87
C ALA A 40 -16.00 9.08 0.78
N HIS A 41 -16.98 9.37 -0.07
CA HIS A 41 -16.88 10.47 -1.04
C HIS A 41 -16.81 11.85 -0.36
N LYS A 42 -17.70 12.12 0.59
CA LYS A 42 -17.78 13.41 1.30
C LYS A 42 -16.46 13.74 2.00
N THR A 43 -15.98 12.81 2.80
CA THR A 43 -14.76 13.00 3.61
C THR A 43 -13.50 13.10 2.75
N LEU A 44 -13.40 12.35 1.64
CA LEU A 44 -12.31 12.53 0.66
C LEU A 44 -12.29 13.95 0.03
N LEU A 45 -13.46 14.53 -0.25
CA LEU A 45 -13.57 15.89 -0.78
C LEU A 45 -13.21 16.95 0.28
N GLU A 46 -13.58 16.69 1.54
CA GLU A 46 -13.23 17.52 2.71
C GLU A 46 -11.74 17.39 3.09
N GLY A 47 -11.03 16.39 2.54
CA GLY A 47 -9.60 16.16 2.73
C GLY A 47 -9.25 15.16 3.84
N ASP A 48 -10.25 14.57 4.49
CA ASP A 48 -10.10 13.56 5.52
C ASP A 48 -9.94 12.16 4.87
N LEU A 49 -8.68 11.77 4.71
CA LEU A 49 -8.28 10.50 4.10
C LEU A 49 -8.55 9.29 4.98
N GLU A 50 -8.40 9.44 6.30
CA GLU A 50 -8.58 8.36 7.27
C GLU A 50 -10.06 8.00 7.40
N GLN A 51 -10.94 9.00 7.60
CA GLN A 51 -12.37 8.78 7.66
C GLN A 51 -12.94 8.30 6.31
N SER A 52 -12.38 8.76 5.19
CA SER A 52 -12.71 8.24 3.86
C SER A 52 -12.37 6.75 3.73
N PHE A 53 -11.14 6.37 4.11
CA PHE A 53 -10.67 4.99 4.07
C PHE A 53 -11.47 4.07 5.00
N HIS A 54 -11.75 4.51 6.23
CA HIS A 54 -12.63 3.79 7.15
C HIS A 54 -14.04 3.60 6.58
N SER A 55 -14.59 4.61 5.91
CA SER A 55 -15.90 4.53 5.25
C SER A 55 -15.90 3.59 4.03
N MET A 56 -14.77 3.44 3.34
CA MET A 56 -14.57 2.40 2.32
C MET A 56 -14.55 1.00 2.94
N ILE A 57 -13.87 0.78 4.08
CA ILE A 57 -13.89 -0.50 4.81
C ILE A 57 -15.32 -0.87 5.18
N GLN A 58 -16.07 0.04 5.81
CA GLN A 58 -17.48 -0.19 6.17
C GLN A 58 -18.39 -0.53 4.98
N THR A 59 -18.02 -0.06 3.77
CA THR A 59 -18.78 -0.37 2.55
C THR A 59 -18.40 -1.75 2.02
N TRP A 60 -17.13 -2.13 2.06
CA TRP A 60 -16.69 -3.49 1.73
C TRP A 60 -17.24 -4.57 2.68
N GLN A 61 -17.33 -4.26 3.98
CA GLN A 61 -17.87 -5.19 4.98
C GLN A 61 -19.33 -5.59 4.72
N LYS A 62 -20.10 -4.78 3.98
CA LYS A 62 -21.49 -5.05 3.56
C LYS A 62 -21.61 -5.93 2.31
N GLU A 63 -20.52 -6.57 1.89
CA GLU A 63 -20.42 -7.43 0.71
C GLU A 63 -21.06 -6.81 -0.55
N PRO A 64 -20.56 -5.65 -1.00
CA PRO A 64 -21.25 -4.82 -1.97
C PRO A 64 -21.29 -5.45 -3.37
N LYS A 65 -22.31 -5.10 -4.16
CA LYS A 65 -22.47 -5.56 -5.55
C LYS A 65 -21.29 -5.13 -6.42
N GLU A 66 -21.02 -5.87 -7.50
CA GLU A 66 -19.83 -5.69 -8.35
C GLU A 66 -19.59 -4.27 -8.87
N HIS A 67 -20.65 -3.53 -9.24
CA HIS A 67 -20.50 -2.13 -9.67
C HIS A 67 -20.00 -1.20 -8.54
N ILE A 68 -20.40 -1.46 -7.29
CA ILE A 68 -19.91 -0.75 -6.10
C ILE A 68 -18.46 -1.15 -5.79
N LYS A 69 -18.08 -2.42 -5.96
CA LYS A 69 -16.67 -2.85 -5.83
C LYS A 69 -15.75 -2.09 -6.78
N ASN A 70 -16.10 -2.04 -8.06
CA ASN A 70 -15.34 -1.28 -9.06
C ASN A 70 -15.35 0.24 -8.77
N HIS A 71 -16.41 0.77 -8.16
CA HIS A 71 -16.47 2.16 -7.71
C HIS A 71 -15.55 2.43 -6.50
N LEU A 72 -15.47 1.50 -5.53
CA LEU A 72 -14.53 1.56 -4.41
C LEU A 72 -13.07 1.49 -4.86
N ASP A 73 -12.73 0.65 -5.85
CA ASP A 73 -11.39 0.60 -6.46
C ASP A 73 -10.99 1.95 -7.08
N ASN A 74 -11.94 2.60 -7.78
CA ASN A 74 -11.73 3.93 -8.36
C ASN A 74 -11.60 5.02 -7.27
N LEU A 75 -12.41 4.94 -6.21
CA LEU A 75 -12.36 5.87 -5.08
C LEU A 75 -11.03 5.76 -4.31
N LEU A 76 -10.57 4.53 -4.03
CA LEU A 76 -9.27 4.29 -3.41
C LEU A 76 -8.13 4.83 -4.29
N THR A 77 -8.20 4.60 -5.61
CA THR A 77 -7.23 5.16 -6.57
C THR A 77 -7.19 6.70 -6.49
N LYS A 78 -8.35 7.37 -6.33
CA LYS A 78 -8.43 8.82 -6.16
C LYS A 78 -7.98 9.31 -4.78
N ALA A 79 -8.13 8.50 -3.74
CA ALA A 79 -7.57 8.80 -2.42
C ALA A 79 -6.04 8.72 -2.42
N LEU A 80 -5.46 7.75 -3.14
CA LEU A 80 -4.00 7.64 -3.32
C LEU A 80 -3.39 8.86 -4.04
N ASP A 81 -4.14 9.56 -4.88
CA ASP A 81 -3.73 10.81 -5.55
C ASP A 81 -3.54 12.01 -4.59
N LYS A 82 -3.64 11.82 -3.27
CA LYS A 82 -3.42 12.86 -2.25
C LYS A 82 -2.08 12.71 -1.49
N ASP A 83 -1.72 11.50 -1.10
CA ASP A 83 -0.52 11.22 -0.28
C ASP A 83 0.06 9.80 -0.46
N CYS A 84 -0.39 9.06 -1.48
CA CYS A 84 -0.09 7.65 -1.72
C CYS A 84 -0.49 6.69 -0.58
N GLY A 85 -1.48 7.06 0.24
CA GLY A 85 -2.11 6.19 1.25
C GLY A 85 -1.47 6.23 2.64
N ARG A 86 -0.58 7.21 2.90
CA ARG A 86 0.14 7.34 4.18
C ARG A 86 -0.78 7.70 5.35
N SER A 87 -1.87 8.42 5.08
CA SER A 87 -2.84 8.90 6.07
C SER A 87 -4.17 8.14 6.02
N PHE A 88 -4.18 6.91 5.48
CA PHE A 88 -5.37 6.06 5.46
C PHE A 88 -5.68 5.42 6.82
N ASP A 89 -4.69 5.34 7.71
CA ASP A 89 -4.80 4.72 9.02
C ASP A 89 -3.75 5.32 9.96
N GLY A 90 -4.21 5.98 11.02
CA GLY A 90 -3.38 6.59 12.06
C GLY A 90 -3.08 5.70 13.27
N SER A 91 -3.60 4.46 13.32
CA SER A 91 -3.49 3.58 14.50
C SER A 91 -2.05 3.18 14.87
N GLY A 92 -1.14 3.22 13.89
CA GLY A 92 0.28 2.91 14.08
C GLY A 92 0.57 1.42 14.23
N PHE A 93 1.80 1.13 14.66
CA PHE A 93 2.24 -0.22 15.00
C PHE A 93 2.50 -0.29 16.52
N PRO A 94 2.25 -1.44 17.18
CA PRO A 94 2.69 -1.68 18.56
C PRO A 94 4.22 -1.65 18.61
N SER A 95 4.79 -1.46 19.80
CA SER A 95 6.25 -1.27 19.97
C SER A 95 7.11 -2.45 19.51
N TRP A 96 6.52 -3.64 19.32
CA TRP A 96 7.22 -4.81 18.80
C TRP A 96 7.22 -4.92 17.27
N LEU A 97 6.28 -4.29 16.58
CA LEU A 97 6.10 -4.39 15.13
C LEU A 97 6.74 -3.20 14.41
N GLU A 98 7.69 -3.47 13.52
CA GLU A 98 8.48 -2.42 12.88
C GLU A 98 8.10 -2.19 11.42
N LYS A 99 7.78 -3.28 10.70
CA LYS A 99 7.44 -3.21 9.27
C LYS A 99 6.49 -4.32 8.88
N VAL A 100 5.46 -3.95 8.13
CA VAL A 100 4.60 -4.86 7.38
C VAL A 100 4.69 -4.50 5.90
N THR A 101 4.86 -5.51 5.05
CA THR A 101 4.81 -5.34 3.59
C THR A 101 4.04 -6.48 2.94
N ILE A 102 2.99 -6.11 2.21
CA ILE A 102 2.14 -7.03 1.44
C ILE A 102 2.54 -6.87 -0.02
N GLN A 103 3.24 -7.86 -0.56
CA GLN A 103 3.81 -7.83 -1.89
C GLN A 103 3.05 -8.80 -2.82
N ARG A 104 2.42 -8.24 -3.85
CA ARG A 104 1.74 -8.96 -4.92
C ARG A 104 2.71 -9.12 -6.08
N GLN A 105 2.95 -10.35 -6.51
CA GLN A 105 3.89 -10.67 -7.56
C GLN A 105 3.18 -11.25 -8.78
N THR A 106 3.52 -10.75 -9.97
CA THR A 106 3.16 -11.33 -11.27
C THR A 106 4.44 -11.83 -11.92
N ILE A 107 4.60 -13.14 -12.06
CA ILE A 107 5.84 -13.80 -12.49
C ILE A 107 5.64 -14.43 -13.87
N GLN A 108 6.27 -13.82 -14.87
CA GLN A 108 6.24 -14.27 -16.26
C GLN A 108 7.55 -14.98 -16.63
N SER A 109 7.44 -16.28 -16.90
CA SER A 109 8.51 -17.13 -17.44
C SER A 109 8.17 -17.50 -18.90
N PRO A 110 9.09 -18.08 -19.68
CA PRO A 110 8.78 -18.52 -21.05
C PRO A 110 7.60 -19.51 -21.05
N GLY A 111 6.50 -19.12 -21.70
CA GLY A 111 5.27 -19.91 -21.78
C GLY A 111 4.48 -20.07 -20.48
N ARG A 112 4.79 -19.33 -19.40
CA ARG A 112 4.09 -19.45 -18.11
C ARG A 112 3.87 -18.09 -17.44
N LEU A 113 2.70 -17.91 -16.86
CA LEU A 113 2.35 -16.76 -16.02
C LEU A 113 1.88 -17.30 -14.68
N ASN A 114 2.53 -16.89 -13.59
CA ASN A 114 2.19 -17.31 -12.23
C ASN A 114 1.95 -16.07 -11.38
N TYR A 115 1.14 -16.20 -10.34
CA TYR A 115 0.92 -15.14 -9.37
C TYR A 115 1.37 -15.61 -7.99
N ARG A 116 1.90 -14.71 -7.18
CA ARG A 116 2.33 -15.02 -5.81
C ARG A 116 1.98 -13.87 -4.90
N LEU A 117 1.36 -14.19 -3.76
CA LEU A 117 1.25 -13.27 -2.63
C LEU A 117 2.41 -13.54 -1.68
N ARG A 118 3.08 -12.50 -1.20
CA ARG A 118 4.11 -12.58 -0.18
C ARG A 118 3.80 -11.58 0.95
N ILE A 119 3.91 -12.04 2.18
CA ILE A 119 3.83 -11.23 3.39
C ILE A 119 5.24 -11.16 3.98
N LEU A 120 5.71 -9.95 4.23
CA LEU A 120 6.98 -9.66 4.87
C LEU A 120 6.71 -8.89 6.16
N VAL A 121 7.24 -9.39 7.28
CA VAL A 121 7.12 -8.73 8.59
C VAL A 121 8.50 -8.61 9.22
N GLN A 122 8.76 -7.45 9.83
CA GLN A 122 9.91 -7.20 10.69
C GLN A 122 9.38 -6.86 12.09
N SER A 123 9.87 -7.58 13.09
CA SER A 123 9.43 -7.51 14.48
C SER A 123 10.63 -7.66 15.41
N ASN A 124 10.66 -6.97 16.55
CA ASN A 124 11.69 -7.19 17.56
C ASN A 124 11.31 -8.35 18.53
N HIS A 125 10.02 -8.63 18.69
CA HIS A 125 9.52 -9.87 19.33
C HIS A 125 9.41 -11.01 18.31
N ARG A 126 9.44 -12.25 18.78
CA ARG A 126 9.15 -13.40 17.93
C ARG A 126 7.64 -13.49 17.66
N LEU A 127 7.25 -13.89 16.46
CA LEU A 127 5.83 -14.08 16.10
C LEU A 127 5.41 -15.54 16.27
N ASP A 128 4.27 -15.76 16.93
CA ASP A 128 3.63 -17.08 16.98
C ASP A 128 2.63 -17.28 15.83
N ASP A 129 1.91 -16.24 15.37
CA ASP A 129 1.03 -16.36 14.19
C ASP A 129 1.13 -15.18 13.22
N VAL A 130 0.90 -15.50 11.94
CA VAL A 130 0.82 -14.56 10.82
C VAL A 130 -0.34 -14.99 9.91
N THR A 131 -1.50 -14.34 10.05
CA THR A 131 -2.72 -14.70 9.32
C THR A 131 -3.20 -13.56 8.42
N PHE A 132 -3.42 -13.85 7.13
CA PHE A 132 -3.98 -12.91 6.14
C PHE A 132 -5.20 -13.53 5.46
N THR A 133 -6.36 -12.91 5.67
CA THR A 133 -7.68 -13.44 5.31
C THR A 133 -8.43 -12.48 4.40
N LYS A 134 -8.95 -12.96 3.28
CA LYS A 134 -9.88 -12.20 2.43
C LYS A 134 -11.26 -12.20 3.09
N TRP A 135 -11.83 -11.01 3.30
CA TRP A 135 -13.13 -10.86 3.96
C TRP A 135 -14.25 -11.54 3.14
N PRO A 136 -15.18 -12.28 3.76
CA PRO A 136 -15.25 -12.55 5.20
C PRO A 136 -14.21 -13.57 5.70
N ASP A 137 -14.24 -14.82 5.21
CA ASP A 137 -13.62 -15.95 5.92
C ASP A 137 -12.58 -16.75 5.12
N LEU A 138 -12.08 -16.23 3.99
CA LEU A 138 -11.11 -16.97 3.15
C LEU A 138 -9.66 -16.67 3.55
N THR A 139 -9.10 -17.48 4.44
CA THR A 139 -7.68 -17.42 4.83
C THR A 139 -6.78 -17.76 3.64
N LEU A 140 -5.87 -16.85 3.29
CA LEU A 140 -4.92 -17.00 2.18
C LEU A 140 -3.50 -17.37 2.66
N ILE A 141 -3.09 -16.82 3.80
CA ILE A 141 -1.81 -17.10 4.46
C ILE A 141 -2.10 -17.32 5.96
N ASN A 142 -1.40 -18.29 6.55
CA ASN A 142 -1.35 -18.61 7.97
C ASN A 142 0.10 -18.97 8.33
N LYS A 143 0.39 -19.42 9.55
CA LYS A 143 1.74 -19.87 10.00
C LYS A 143 2.45 -20.90 9.09
N VAL A 144 1.74 -21.68 8.26
CA VAL A 144 2.36 -22.66 7.36
C VAL A 144 3.19 -21.96 6.28
N GLY A 145 4.44 -22.39 6.08
CA GLY A 145 5.35 -21.78 5.10
C GLY A 145 6.01 -20.48 5.57
N LEU A 146 5.83 -20.10 6.84
CA LEU A 146 6.51 -18.97 7.46
C LEU A 146 8.01 -19.26 7.56
N VAL A 147 8.82 -18.54 6.76
CA VAL A 147 10.27 -18.53 6.91
C VAL A 147 10.65 -17.46 7.92
N GLU A 148 11.33 -17.87 8.98
CA GLU A 148 11.85 -17.02 10.05
C GLU A 148 13.38 -16.92 9.95
N ASN A 149 13.93 -15.71 10.03
CA ASN A 149 15.36 -15.47 10.15
C ASN A 149 15.59 -14.37 11.21
N LYS A 150 16.72 -14.42 11.93
CA LYS A 150 17.09 -13.43 12.94
C LYS A 150 18.27 -12.59 12.46
N GLU A 151 18.03 -11.31 12.22
CA GLU A 151 19.07 -10.36 11.80
C GLU A 151 19.41 -9.38 12.93
N ARG A 152 20.56 -9.61 13.57
CA ARG A 152 21.09 -8.83 14.70
C ARG A 152 20.09 -8.69 15.85
N ASN A 153 19.22 -7.70 15.79
CA ASN A 153 18.28 -7.33 16.84
C ASN A 153 16.83 -7.74 16.53
N HIS A 154 16.47 -7.95 15.25
CA HIS A 154 15.07 -8.12 14.83
C HIS A 154 14.87 -9.46 14.11
N TRP A 155 13.65 -9.95 14.17
CA TRP A 155 13.17 -11.11 13.42
C TRP A 155 12.58 -10.67 12.07
N LEU A 156 12.97 -11.37 11.02
CA LEU A 156 12.44 -11.23 9.67
C LEU A 156 11.59 -12.45 9.33
N TYR A 157 10.33 -12.18 9.01
CA TYR A 157 9.35 -13.17 8.62
C TYR A 157 8.98 -13.00 7.16
N SER A 158 8.96 -14.11 6.43
CA SER A 158 8.54 -14.16 5.04
C SER A 158 7.63 -15.36 4.82
N ASN A 159 6.33 -15.12 4.59
CA ASN A 159 5.40 -16.13 4.12
C ASN A 159 5.01 -15.86 2.65
N ARG A 160 4.74 -16.91 1.88
CA ARG A 160 4.34 -16.82 0.47
C ARG A 160 3.34 -17.92 0.09
N ILE A 161 2.40 -17.58 -0.77
CA ILE A 161 1.51 -18.53 -1.45
C ILE A 161 1.53 -18.29 -2.96
N ASP A 162 1.69 -19.38 -3.72
CA ASP A 162 1.54 -19.37 -5.18
C ASP A 162 0.06 -19.53 -5.56
N MET A 163 -0.40 -18.73 -6.53
CA MET A 163 -1.80 -18.56 -6.88
C MET A 163 -2.02 -18.72 -8.39
N ASN A 164 -3.13 -19.35 -8.75
CA ASN A 164 -3.53 -19.57 -10.15
C ASN A 164 -4.01 -18.28 -10.86
N ALA A 165 -4.37 -17.25 -10.08
CA ALA A 165 -4.83 -15.96 -10.55
C ALA A 165 -4.26 -14.85 -9.67
N GLN A 166 -4.25 -13.61 -10.18
CA GLN A 166 -3.91 -12.45 -9.37
C GLN A 166 -4.89 -12.32 -8.21
N ILE A 167 -4.40 -11.92 -7.04
CA ILE A 167 -5.26 -11.64 -5.89
C ILE A 167 -6.28 -10.55 -6.24
N ASP A 168 -7.56 -10.85 -5.99
CA ASP A 168 -8.68 -9.97 -6.34
C ASP A 168 -8.61 -8.60 -5.65
N SER A 169 -9.41 -7.65 -6.16
CA SER A 169 -9.81 -6.51 -5.35
C SER A 169 -10.70 -6.95 -4.19
N GLY A 170 -10.54 -6.32 -3.03
CA GLY A 170 -11.36 -6.59 -1.87
C GLY A 170 -10.82 -6.01 -0.57
N LEU A 171 -11.58 -6.30 0.48
CA LEU A 171 -11.16 -6.12 1.86
C LEU A 171 -10.52 -7.40 2.38
N TYR A 172 -9.44 -7.23 3.13
CA TYR A 172 -8.66 -8.28 3.75
C TYR A 172 -8.42 -7.91 5.22
N LYS A 173 -8.37 -8.91 6.10
CA LYS A 173 -7.92 -8.75 7.47
C LYS A 173 -6.52 -9.32 7.60
N PHE A 174 -5.60 -8.55 8.16
CA PHE A 174 -4.27 -9.01 8.54
C PHE A 174 -4.21 -9.08 10.07
N LYS A 175 -3.73 -10.20 10.61
CA LYS A 175 -3.56 -10.41 12.05
C LYS A 175 -2.19 -11.02 12.32
N LEU A 176 -1.55 -10.51 13.36
CA LEU A 176 -0.29 -10.97 13.92
C LEU A 176 -0.49 -11.28 15.41
N ILE A 177 0.20 -12.30 15.90
CA ILE A 177 0.28 -12.64 17.33
C ILE A 177 1.74 -12.87 17.67
N ASP A 178 2.26 -12.21 18.71
CA ASP A 178 3.63 -12.43 19.19
C ASP A 178 3.74 -13.61 20.18
N GLU A 179 4.96 -13.98 20.58
CA GLU A 179 5.20 -15.08 21.53
C GLU A 179 4.75 -14.77 22.98
N ALA A 180 4.43 -13.52 23.30
CA ALA A 180 3.83 -13.10 24.57
C ALA A 180 2.29 -13.13 24.53
N GLY A 181 1.69 -13.31 23.35
CA GLY A 181 0.25 -13.27 23.13
C GLY A 181 -0.31 -11.88 22.86
N GLU A 182 0.53 -10.88 22.59
CA GLU A 182 0.08 -9.58 22.10
C GLU A 182 -0.42 -9.70 20.66
N GLU A 183 -1.65 -9.24 20.41
CA GLU A 183 -2.26 -9.26 19.09
C GLU A 183 -2.21 -7.88 18.43
N TRP A 184 -1.92 -7.86 17.13
CA TRP A 184 -2.16 -6.70 16.28
C TRP A 184 -2.98 -7.13 15.06
N GLU A 185 -4.04 -6.38 14.77
CA GLU A 185 -4.88 -6.61 13.60
C GLU A 185 -5.16 -5.31 12.84
N ASN A 186 -5.31 -5.43 11.53
CA ASN A 186 -5.61 -4.30 10.66
C ASN A 186 -6.41 -4.74 9.43
N TRP A 187 -7.22 -3.82 8.90
CA TRP A 187 -7.92 -3.99 7.63
C TRP A 187 -7.01 -3.57 6.49
N VAL A 188 -7.08 -4.27 5.36
CA VAL A 188 -6.32 -3.93 4.14
C VAL A 188 -7.28 -3.89 2.97
N ILE A 189 -7.31 -2.79 2.23
CA ILE A 189 -8.00 -2.75 0.94
C ILE A 189 -6.97 -2.92 -0.17
N LEU A 190 -7.16 -3.99 -0.95
CA LEU A 190 -6.44 -4.22 -2.20
C LEU A 190 -7.39 -3.87 -3.35
N SER A 191 -6.93 -3.03 -4.28
CA SER A 191 -7.58 -2.78 -5.58
C SER A 191 -6.72 -3.35 -6.71
N LYS A 192 -7.27 -3.50 -7.92
CA LYS A 192 -6.51 -3.96 -9.10
C LYS A 192 -5.25 -3.10 -9.29
N PRO A 193 -4.05 -3.69 -9.45
CA PRO A 193 -2.84 -2.92 -9.68
C PRO A 193 -2.96 -1.99 -10.90
N ASN A 194 -2.61 -0.72 -10.72
CA ASN A 194 -2.72 0.32 -11.73
C ASN A 194 -1.32 0.76 -12.20
N ASN A 195 -0.45 -0.22 -12.43
CA ASN A 195 0.97 -0.02 -12.71
C ASN A 195 1.15 0.80 -13.99
N LYS A 196 1.67 2.02 -13.87
CA LYS A 196 1.87 2.93 -15.03
C LYS A 196 3.18 2.70 -15.78
N GLN A 197 4.01 1.81 -15.26
CA GLN A 197 5.22 1.32 -15.90
C GLN A 197 5.22 -0.19 -15.80
N THR A 198 5.64 -0.88 -16.85
CA THR A 198 5.68 -2.35 -16.91
C THR A 198 6.92 -2.78 -17.66
N VAL A 199 7.53 -3.90 -17.25
CA VAL A 199 8.71 -4.44 -17.93
C VAL A 199 8.30 -5.59 -18.85
N ARG A 200 8.87 -5.64 -20.05
CA ARG A 200 8.71 -6.78 -20.98
C ARG A 200 10.01 -7.09 -21.71
N TRP A 201 10.12 -8.31 -22.22
CA TRP A 201 11.22 -8.67 -23.11
C TRP A 201 11.14 -7.92 -24.44
N ASN A 202 12.29 -7.49 -24.93
CA ASN A 202 12.47 -6.90 -26.25
C ASN A 202 13.23 -7.86 -27.20
N SER A 203 14.19 -8.64 -26.67
CA SER A 203 14.95 -9.65 -27.42
C SER A 203 15.30 -10.90 -26.57
N LYS A 204 16.26 -11.74 -27.03
CA LYS A 204 16.82 -12.87 -26.26
C LYS A 204 17.46 -12.42 -24.95
N ASP A 205 18.02 -11.22 -24.88
CA ASP A 205 18.84 -10.71 -23.78
C ASP A 205 18.45 -9.30 -23.30
N THR A 206 17.73 -8.52 -24.11
CA THR A 206 17.25 -7.17 -23.74
C THR A 206 15.78 -7.12 -23.34
N TRP A 207 15.45 -6.10 -22.55
CA TRP A 207 14.11 -5.76 -22.08
C TRP A 207 13.86 -4.26 -22.24
N VAL A 208 12.61 -3.85 -22.07
CA VAL A 208 12.22 -2.43 -22.08
C VAL A 208 11.17 -2.19 -20.99
N VAL A 209 11.19 -0.99 -20.43
CA VAL A 209 10.16 -0.51 -19.49
C VAL A 209 9.18 0.37 -20.26
N ASP A 210 8.01 -0.19 -20.59
CA ASP A 210 6.92 0.56 -21.20
C ASP A 210 6.35 1.56 -20.17
N LYS A 211 6.11 2.80 -20.61
CA LYS A 211 5.54 3.88 -19.79
C LYS A 211 4.13 4.20 -20.30
N ILE A 212 3.12 3.57 -19.70
CA ILE A 212 1.72 3.61 -20.17
C ILE A 212 0.86 4.69 -19.50
N GLY A 213 1.45 5.53 -18.65
CA GLY A 213 0.77 6.69 -18.08
C GLY A 213 1.65 7.51 -17.13
N LEU A 214 1.10 8.62 -16.64
CA LEU A 214 1.75 9.46 -15.64
C LEU A 214 1.78 8.77 -14.28
N LEU A 215 2.93 8.79 -13.61
CA LEU A 215 3.08 8.34 -12.23
C LEU A 215 2.37 9.31 -11.27
N ASN A 216 1.83 8.77 -10.18
CA ASN A 216 1.34 9.57 -9.06
C ASN A 216 2.54 10.17 -8.33
N ARG A 217 2.64 11.51 -8.30
CA ARG A 217 3.75 12.28 -7.72
C ARG A 217 3.97 12.10 -6.21
N PHE A 218 2.96 11.60 -5.50
CA PHE A 218 3.03 11.34 -4.06
C PHE A 218 3.53 9.92 -3.75
N CYS A 219 3.49 9.03 -4.75
CA CYS A 219 4.09 7.70 -4.67
C CYS A 219 5.58 7.75 -5.05
N PRO A 220 6.40 6.82 -4.54
CA PRO A 220 7.79 6.73 -4.94
C PRO A 220 7.88 6.30 -6.40
N LEU A 221 9.02 6.56 -7.03
CA LEU A 221 9.30 6.03 -8.37
C LEU A 221 9.31 4.49 -8.31
N PRO A 222 8.82 3.80 -9.36
CA PRO A 222 8.96 2.36 -9.45
C PRO A 222 10.42 1.96 -9.46
N VAL A 223 10.78 0.93 -8.70
CA VAL A 223 12.17 0.43 -8.64
C VAL A 223 12.30 -0.72 -9.62
N LEU A 224 13.21 -0.59 -10.60
CA LEU A 224 13.64 -1.70 -11.44
C LEU A 224 14.76 -2.46 -10.71
N GLU A 225 14.60 -3.78 -10.59
CA GLU A 225 15.61 -4.69 -10.05
C GLU A 225 15.99 -5.70 -11.14
N VAL A 226 17.29 -5.81 -11.40
CA VAL A 226 17.88 -6.82 -12.29
C VAL A 226 18.69 -7.78 -11.43
N SER A 227 18.31 -9.06 -11.43
CA SER A 227 18.98 -10.12 -10.65
C SER A 227 19.37 -11.30 -11.54
N LEU A 228 20.54 -11.88 -11.26
CA LEU A 228 21.00 -13.15 -11.82
C LEU A 228 21.00 -14.21 -10.73
N TYR A 229 20.31 -15.31 -10.98
CA TYR A 229 20.29 -16.49 -10.11
C TYR A 229 21.17 -17.58 -10.72
N GLY A 230 22.14 -18.06 -9.95
CA GLY A 230 23.08 -19.11 -10.34
C GLY A 230 22.82 -20.39 -9.55
N ASN A 231 23.19 -21.54 -10.11
CA ASN A 231 23.14 -22.81 -9.38
C ASN A 231 24.30 -22.87 -8.37
N VAL A 232 23.97 -22.81 -7.08
CA VAL A 232 24.89 -23.00 -5.96
C VAL A 232 24.42 -24.23 -5.19
N SER A 233 25.27 -25.26 -5.13
CA SER A 233 25.01 -26.51 -4.40
C SER A 233 23.71 -27.25 -4.77
N GLY A 234 23.20 -27.05 -5.99
CA GLY A 234 21.96 -27.67 -6.49
C GLY A 234 20.74 -26.74 -6.48
N GLU A 235 20.82 -25.57 -5.84
CA GLU A 235 19.72 -24.61 -5.76
C GLU A 235 20.03 -23.34 -6.57
N TYR A 236 19.00 -22.75 -7.18
CA TYR A 236 19.14 -21.44 -7.85
C TYR A 236 19.04 -20.32 -6.81
N THR A 237 20.17 -19.72 -6.46
CA THR A 237 20.29 -18.62 -5.50
C THR A 237 20.67 -17.32 -6.19
N GLU A 238 20.30 -16.17 -5.62
CA GLU A 238 20.70 -14.85 -6.16
C GLU A 238 22.22 -14.67 -5.98
N VAL A 239 22.95 -14.52 -7.09
CA VAL A 239 24.42 -14.36 -7.09
C VAL A 239 24.86 -12.95 -7.49
N TRP A 240 23.97 -12.20 -8.16
CA TRP A 240 24.18 -10.79 -8.47
C TRP A 240 22.83 -10.09 -8.57
N LYS A 241 22.77 -8.84 -8.13
CA LYS A 241 21.58 -7.99 -8.17
C LYS A 241 21.99 -6.52 -8.31
N LYS A 242 21.17 -5.73 -9.00
CA LYS A 242 21.27 -4.27 -9.03
C LYS A 242 19.90 -3.61 -9.18
N GLU A 243 19.68 -2.53 -8.43
CA GLU A 243 18.45 -1.74 -8.40
C GLU A 243 18.63 -0.38 -9.08
N TYR A 244 17.55 0.16 -9.64
CA TYR A 244 17.50 1.42 -10.37
C TYR A 244 16.16 2.14 -10.11
N GLU A 245 16.20 3.37 -9.59
CA GLU A 245 15.01 4.23 -9.43
C GLU A 245 14.77 5.13 -10.67
N THR A 246 15.84 5.43 -11.41
CA THR A 246 15.84 6.16 -12.68
C THR A 246 16.73 5.43 -13.69
N ASP A 247 16.74 5.91 -14.94
CA ASP A 247 17.71 5.50 -15.98
C ASP A 247 17.78 3.97 -16.17
N TYR A 248 16.60 3.36 -16.23
CA TYR A 248 16.41 1.93 -16.36
C TYR A 248 17.22 1.35 -17.52
N PRO A 249 18.18 0.43 -17.27
CA PRO A 249 18.91 -0.23 -18.33
C PRO A 249 17.98 -1.14 -19.15
N GLU A 250 18.39 -1.45 -20.37
CA GLU A 250 17.71 -2.40 -21.27
C GLU A 250 18.43 -3.76 -21.36
N SER A 251 19.62 -3.88 -20.76
CA SER A 251 20.46 -5.08 -20.77
C SER A 251 21.23 -5.24 -19.46
N VAL A 252 21.81 -6.43 -19.26
CA VAL A 252 22.67 -6.72 -18.12
C VAL A 252 23.97 -5.91 -18.24
N SER A 253 24.18 -4.94 -17.35
CA SER A 253 25.40 -4.14 -17.31
C SER A 253 26.60 -4.99 -16.88
N ASN A 254 27.71 -4.94 -17.63
CA ASN A 254 28.94 -5.73 -17.46
C ASN A 254 29.15 -6.30 -16.03
N VAL A 255 28.95 -7.62 -15.88
CA VAL A 255 28.97 -8.32 -14.59
C VAL A 255 30.21 -9.20 -14.50
N ALA A 256 30.97 -9.06 -13.40
CA ALA A 256 32.06 -9.96 -13.06
C ALA A 256 31.56 -11.29 -12.45
N LEU A 257 30.83 -12.08 -13.24
CA LEU A 257 30.44 -13.45 -12.94
C LEU A 257 31.14 -14.43 -13.90
N PRO A 258 31.45 -15.66 -13.47
CA PRO A 258 32.08 -16.65 -14.34
C PRO A 258 31.15 -17.08 -15.49
N PRO A 259 31.69 -17.53 -16.64
CA PRO A 259 30.89 -18.08 -17.72
C PRO A 259 30.04 -19.26 -17.24
N ASN A 260 28.72 -19.11 -17.33
CA ASN A 260 27.75 -20.14 -16.93
C ASN A 260 26.35 -19.77 -17.45
N ARG A 261 25.42 -20.70 -17.28
CA ARG A 261 23.99 -20.48 -17.48
C ARG A 261 23.32 -20.03 -16.18
N TYR A 262 22.75 -18.84 -16.21
CA TYR A 262 22.02 -18.21 -15.13
C TYR A 262 20.52 -18.14 -15.46
N LEU A 263 19.70 -17.87 -14.45
CA LEU A 263 18.34 -17.36 -14.63
C LEU A 263 18.39 -15.83 -14.44
N LEU A 264 18.10 -15.07 -15.49
CA LEU A 264 17.93 -13.62 -15.40
C LEU A 264 16.50 -13.32 -14.97
N GLY A 265 16.34 -12.62 -13.85
CA GLY A 265 15.12 -11.95 -13.45
C GLY A 265 15.25 -10.45 -13.65
N VAL A 266 14.29 -9.85 -14.34
CA VAL A 266 14.11 -8.40 -14.39
C VAL A 266 12.75 -8.11 -13.79
N SER A 267 12.68 -7.17 -12.86
CA SER A 267 11.43 -6.83 -12.20
C SER A 267 11.26 -5.33 -12.02
N ILE A 268 10.00 -4.88 -11.97
CA ILE A 268 9.65 -3.51 -11.63
C ILE A 268 8.63 -3.55 -10.49
N THR A 269 8.92 -2.79 -9.43
CA THR A 269 8.13 -2.77 -8.19
C THR A 269 7.50 -1.40 -7.99
N HIS A 270 6.17 -1.34 -8.01
CA HIS A 270 5.40 -0.18 -7.60
C HIS A 270 5.07 -0.28 -6.12
N LYS A 271 5.09 0.85 -5.41
CA LYS A 271 4.87 0.89 -3.97
C LYS A 271 3.85 1.96 -3.60
N ARG A 272 2.98 1.64 -2.65
CA ARG A 272 2.09 2.57 -1.95
C ARG A 272 2.03 2.23 -0.46
N TRP A 273 1.33 3.07 0.28
CA TRP A 273 1.08 2.86 1.70
C TRP A 273 -0.39 2.57 2.00
N GLN A 274 -0.62 2.18 3.24
CA GLN A 274 -1.90 2.19 3.92
C GLN A 274 -1.61 2.38 5.41
N GLY A 275 -1.55 3.64 5.85
CA GLY A 275 -0.92 3.97 7.14
C GLY A 275 0.58 3.61 7.11
N LEU A 276 1.05 2.93 8.15
CA LEU A 276 2.43 2.42 8.22
C LEU A 276 2.67 1.16 7.36
N MET A 277 1.63 0.44 6.95
CA MET A 277 1.79 -0.73 6.08
C MET A 277 2.23 -0.32 4.67
N THR A 278 3.13 -1.12 4.10
CA THR A 278 3.52 -1.00 2.68
C THR A 278 2.75 -2.02 1.83
N ILE A 279 2.21 -1.58 0.69
CA ILE A 279 1.68 -2.47 -0.34
C ILE A 279 2.56 -2.34 -1.59
N GLU A 280 3.02 -3.47 -2.12
CA GLU A 280 3.91 -3.55 -3.27
C GLU A 280 3.31 -4.39 -4.41
N ASP A 281 3.44 -3.89 -5.63
CA ASP A 281 3.06 -4.56 -6.87
C ASP A 281 4.32 -4.81 -7.71
N LYS A 282 4.83 -6.04 -7.66
CA LYS A 282 6.08 -6.45 -8.30
C LYS A 282 5.82 -7.31 -9.55
N GLN A 283 6.02 -6.75 -10.73
CA GLN A 283 6.05 -7.53 -11.97
C GLN A 283 7.46 -8.09 -12.16
N ILE A 284 7.59 -9.40 -12.41
CA ILE A 284 8.85 -10.09 -12.66
C ILE A 284 8.75 -10.77 -14.03
N ILE A 285 9.68 -10.46 -14.94
CA ILE A 285 9.93 -11.27 -16.14
C ILE A 285 11.23 -12.05 -15.91
N ASN A 286 11.26 -13.35 -16.23
CA ASN A 286 12.47 -14.15 -16.11
C ASN A 286 12.67 -15.08 -17.31
N LYS A 287 13.93 -15.45 -17.57
CA LYS A 287 14.35 -16.42 -18.59
C LYS A 287 15.80 -16.88 -18.33
N ALA A 288 16.20 -17.98 -18.95
CA ALA A 288 17.60 -18.38 -18.96
C ALA A 288 18.47 -17.32 -19.67
N TYR A 289 19.67 -17.09 -19.14
CA TYR A 289 20.65 -16.13 -19.62
C TYR A 289 22.03 -16.76 -19.54
N ASP A 290 22.76 -16.74 -20.65
CA ASP A 290 24.06 -17.41 -20.78
C ASP A 290 25.15 -16.32 -20.74
N ILE A 291 26.12 -16.44 -19.84
CA ILE A 291 27.36 -15.65 -19.86
C ILE A 291 28.43 -16.52 -20.50
N SER A 292 29.04 -16.02 -21.58
CA SER A 292 30.16 -16.62 -22.29
C SER A 292 31.48 -15.95 -21.91
N ASP A 293 32.60 -16.62 -22.19
CA ASP A 293 33.94 -16.00 -22.29
C ASP A 293 34.00 -14.92 -23.40
#